data_AF-A0A2E5WMR9-F1
#
_entry.id   AF-A0A2E5WMR9-F1
#
_cell.length_a   1.000
_cell.length_b   1.000
_cell.length_c   1.000
_cell.angle_alpha   90.00
_cell.angle_beta   90.00
_cell.angle_gamma   90.00
#
_symmetry.space_group_name_H-M   'P 1'
#
loop_
_entity.id
_entity.type
_entity.pdbx_description
1 polymer ?
#
loop_
_entity_poly.entity_id
_entity_poly.type
_entity_poly.pdbx_seq_one_letter_code
_entity_poly.pdbx_strand_id
1 'polypeptide(L)'
;MYKIEFEDLLTKKLNKYQDILEEIEDRLDTLPPFARDDMQMELNDLYRSFEDLESRLDEFELMTEEDFLEEEEVIVEKMENIEDSFSEFMHNLLRVAVV
;
A
#
# COMPACT_ATOMS: atom_id res chain seq x y z
N MET A 1 -15.13 -20.07 4.78
CA MET A 1 -14.67 -19.40 6.02
C MET A 1 -13.31 -18.74 5.79
N TYR A 2 -12.36 -19.47 5.22
CA TYR A 2 -11.02 -18.97 4.85
C TYR A 2 -11.02 -17.66 4.03
N LYS A 3 -11.81 -17.59 2.95
CA LYS A 3 -11.91 -16.40 2.09
C LYS A 3 -12.25 -15.10 2.84
N ILE A 4 -13.24 -15.15 3.73
CA ILE A 4 -13.68 -13.98 4.52
C ILE A 4 -12.60 -13.55 5.52
N GLU A 5 -11.91 -14.51 6.14
CA GLU A 5 -10.82 -14.21 7.08
C GLU A 5 -9.61 -13.58 6.38
N PHE A 6 -9.30 -14.03 5.16
CA PHE A 6 -8.26 -13.48 4.32
C PHE A 6 -8.57 -12.04 3.90
N GLU A 7 -9.78 -11.80 3.40
CA GLU A 7 -10.26 -10.48 2.98
C GLU A 7 -10.26 -9.47 4.16
N ASP A 8 -10.76 -9.87 5.33
CA ASP A 8 -10.76 -9.03 6.53
C ASP A 8 -9.33 -8.71 7.01
N LEU A 9 -8.40 -9.67 6.93
CA LEU A 9 -7.00 -9.44 7.26
C LEU A 9 -6.36 -8.42 6.32
N LEU A 10 -6.56 -8.55 5.02
CA LEU A 10 -6.01 -7.63 4.03
C LEU A 10 -6.60 -6.24 4.15
N THR A 11 -7.93 -6.13 4.24
CA THR A 11 -8.62 -4.85 4.44
C THR A 11 -8.07 -4.10 5.66
N LYS A 12 -7.87 -4.80 6.79
CA LYS A 12 -7.25 -4.20 7.98
C LYS A 12 -5.83 -3.71 7.75
N LYS A 13 -5.03 -4.46 6.99
CA LYS A 13 -3.67 -4.02 6.65
C LYS A 13 -3.70 -2.80 5.74
N LEU A 14 -4.57 -2.75 4.73
CA LEU A 14 -4.67 -1.61 3.80
C LEU A 14 -5.08 -0.34 4.52
N ASN A 15 -6.13 -0.40 5.34
CA ASN A 15 -6.56 0.73 6.15
C ASN A 15 -5.41 1.26 7.03
N LYS A 16 -4.64 0.36 7.64
CA LYS A 16 -3.47 0.76 8.44
C LYS A 16 -2.43 1.48 7.60
N TYR A 17 -2.16 1.05 6.37
CA TYR A 17 -1.19 1.73 5.51
C TYR A 17 -1.73 3.08 5.03
N GLN A 18 -3.01 3.17 4.66
CA GLN A 18 -3.66 4.44 4.30
C GLN A 18 -3.52 5.49 5.41
N ASP A 19 -3.82 5.12 6.66
CA ASP A 19 -3.64 6.01 7.82
C ASP A 19 -2.19 6.54 7.89
N ILE A 20 -1.20 5.68 7.63
CA ILE A 20 0.22 6.09 7.68
C ILE A 20 0.60 6.96 6.47
N LEU A 21 0.04 6.70 5.28
CA LEU A 21 0.28 7.52 4.09
C LEU A 21 -0.25 8.94 4.26
N GLU A 22 -1.41 9.11 4.89
CA GLU A 22 -1.95 10.44 5.25
C GLU A 22 -1.00 11.17 6.22
N GLU A 23 -0.48 10.49 7.26
CA GLU A 23 0.51 11.08 8.17
C GLU A 23 1.83 11.45 7.47
N ILE A 24 2.21 10.71 6.43
CA ILE A 24 3.39 10.97 5.61
C ILE A 24 3.19 12.21 4.75
N GLU A 25 2.02 12.40 4.12
CA GLU A 25 1.73 13.60 3.32
C GLU A 25 1.96 14.88 4.12
N ASP A 26 1.41 14.93 5.34
CA ASP A 26 1.62 16.05 6.27
C ASP A 26 3.10 16.28 6.59
N ARG A 27 3.90 15.21 6.66
CA ARG A 27 5.35 15.29 6.88
C ARG A 27 6.09 15.77 5.64
N LEU A 28 5.68 15.38 4.43
CA LEU A 28 6.34 15.81 3.19
C LEU A 28 6.29 17.33 3.02
N ASP A 29 5.21 17.98 3.47
CA ASP A 29 5.07 19.44 3.45
C ASP A 29 6.12 20.19 4.29
N THR A 30 6.80 19.49 5.20
CA THR A 30 7.89 20.05 6.01
C THR A 30 9.27 19.94 5.36
N LEU A 31 9.39 19.17 4.27
CA LEU A 31 10.65 18.95 3.56
C LEU A 31 11.02 20.11 2.63
N PRO A 32 12.31 20.29 2.30
CA PRO A 32 12.73 21.19 1.24
C PRO A 32 12.07 20.84 -0.11
N PRO A 33 11.75 21.81 -0.99
CA PRO A 33 11.00 21.56 -2.22
C PRO A 33 11.62 20.48 -3.13
N PHE A 34 12.95 20.45 -3.25
CA PHE A 34 13.64 19.47 -4.08
C PHE A 34 13.48 18.02 -3.56
N ALA A 35 13.39 17.86 -2.25
CA ALA A 35 13.20 16.58 -1.58
C ALA A 35 11.72 16.18 -1.58
N ARG A 36 10.84 17.15 -1.36
CA ARG A 36 9.40 16.95 -1.33
C ARG A 36 8.88 16.44 -2.68
N ASP A 37 9.29 17.03 -3.80
CA ASP A 37 8.74 16.68 -5.11
C ASP A 37 9.11 15.23 -5.51
N ASP A 38 10.34 14.78 -5.20
CA ASP A 38 10.76 13.38 -5.41
C ASP A 38 9.97 12.42 -4.51
N MET A 39 9.83 12.73 -3.21
CA MET A 39 9.06 11.90 -2.28
C MET A 39 7.57 11.88 -2.61
N GLN A 40 7.00 12.97 -3.12
CA GLN A 40 5.60 13.01 -3.53
C GLN A 40 5.35 12.08 -4.73
N MET A 41 6.32 11.91 -5.63
CA MET A 41 6.22 10.97 -6.74
C MET A 41 6.18 9.53 -6.23
N GLU A 42 7.12 9.15 -5.35
CA GLU A 42 7.15 7.82 -4.73
C GLU A 42 5.86 7.53 -3.94
N LEU A 43 5.35 8.53 -3.21
CA LEU A 43 4.12 8.42 -2.43
C LEU A 43 2.88 8.20 -3.32
N ASN A 44 2.78 8.91 -4.45
CA ASN A 44 1.70 8.71 -5.41
C ASN A 44 1.73 7.30 -6.05
N ASP A 45 2.91 6.74 -6.27
CA ASP A 45 3.04 5.38 -6.79
C ASP A 45 2.63 4.33 -5.74
N LEU A 46 2.89 4.58 -4.46
CA LEU A 46 2.33 3.77 -3.37
C LEU A 46 0.81 3.84 -3.37
N TYR A 47 0.22 5.04 -3.40
CA TYR A 47 -1.24 5.20 -3.45
C TYR A 47 -1.89 4.42 -4.59
N ARG A 48 -1.33 4.50 -5.79
CA ARG A 48 -1.82 3.72 -6.95
C ARG A 48 -1.75 2.21 -6.73
N SER A 49 -0.70 1.75 -6.06
CA SER A 49 -0.56 0.32 -5.75
C SER A 49 -1.59 -0.13 -4.71
N PHE A 50 -1.89 0.71 -3.72
CA PHE A 50 -2.97 0.47 -2.77
C PHE A 50 -4.35 0.48 -3.44
N GLU A 51 -4.65 1.46 -4.29
CA GLU A 51 -5.92 1.53 -5.04
C GLU A 51 -6.13 0.30 -5.94
N ASP A 52 -5.07 -0.16 -6.61
CA ASP A 52 -5.11 -1.38 -7.42
C ASP A 52 -5.40 -2.62 -6.56
N LEU A 53 -4.80 -2.72 -5.37
CA LEU A 53 -5.05 -3.82 -4.45
C LEU A 53 -6.46 -3.79 -3.85
N GLU A 54 -6.97 -2.62 -3.49
CA GLU A 54 -8.36 -2.43 -3.04
C GLU A 54 -9.35 -2.83 -4.13
N SER A 55 -9.14 -2.37 -5.37
CA SER A 55 -10.03 -2.72 -6.48
C SER A 55 -10.08 -4.23 -6.71
N ARG A 56 -8.96 -4.93 -6.53
CA ARG A 56 -8.95 -6.41 -6.64
C ARG A 56 -9.68 -7.06 -5.47
N LEU A 57 -9.57 -6.52 -4.26
CA LEU A 57 -10.32 -7.01 -3.10
C LEU A 57 -11.82 -6.79 -3.22
N ASP A 58 -12.28 -5.68 -3.81
CA ASP A 58 -13.71 -5.49 -4.09
C ASP A 58 -14.27 -6.59 -5.01
N GLU A 59 -13.44 -7.13 -5.91
CA GLU A 59 -13.79 -8.26 -6.77
C GLU A 59 -13.79 -9.61 -6.01
N PHE A 60 -13.20 -9.69 -4.81
CA PHE A 60 -13.15 -10.93 -4.01
C PHE A 60 -14.54 -11.45 -3.71
N GLU A 61 -15.48 -10.59 -3.31
CA GLU A 61 -16.83 -11.03 -2.94
C GLU A 61 -17.52 -11.83 -4.06
N LEU A 62 -17.16 -11.59 -5.32
CA LEU A 62 -17.81 -12.14 -6.51
C LEU A 62 -17.12 -13.40 -7.07
N MET A 63 -15.87 -13.69 -6.68
CA MET A 63 -15.08 -14.81 -7.22
C MET A 63 -15.58 -16.19 -6.75
N THR A 64 -15.40 -17.21 -7.60
CA THR A 64 -15.57 -18.60 -7.17
C THR A 64 -14.42 -19.05 -6.24
N GLU A 65 -14.53 -20.23 -5.63
CA GLU A 65 -13.48 -20.73 -4.74
C GLU A 65 -12.20 -21.15 -5.50
N GLU A 66 -12.34 -21.56 -6.76
CA GLU A 66 -11.20 -21.90 -7.63
C GLU A 66 -10.49 -20.61 -8.08
N ASP A 67 -11.23 -19.61 -8.56
CA ASP A 67 -10.68 -18.30 -8.94
C ASP A 67 -10.02 -17.60 -7.74
N PHE A 68 -10.61 -17.74 -6.55
CA PHE A 68 -10.06 -17.17 -5.31
C PHE A 68 -8.66 -17.69 -5.00
N LEU A 69 -8.40 -19.00 -5.15
CA LEU A 69 -7.10 -19.57 -4.81
C LEU A 69 -5.99 -19.09 -5.77
N GLU A 70 -6.33 -18.91 -7.05
CA GLU A 70 -5.40 -18.33 -8.02
C GLU A 70 -5.14 -16.85 -7.73
N GLU A 71 -6.20 -16.10 -7.41
CA GLU A 71 -6.09 -14.66 -7.14
C GLU A 71 -5.41 -14.35 -5.80
N GLU A 72 -5.59 -15.22 -4.80
CA GLU A 72 -4.97 -15.11 -3.47
C GLU A 72 -3.45 -14.97 -3.58
N GLU A 73 -2.80 -15.84 -4.35
CA GLU A 73 -1.34 -15.81 -4.52
C GLU A 73 -0.88 -14.47 -5.11
N VAL A 74 -1.59 -13.97 -6.12
CA VAL A 74 -1.24 -12.70 -6.78
C VAL A 74 -1.47 -11.50 -5.85
N ILE A 75 -2.47 -11.57 -4.97
CA ILE A 75 -2.72 -10.51 -3.99
C ILE A 75 -1.71 -10.53 -2.85
N VAL A 76 -1.33 -11.71 -2.38
CA VAL A 76 -0.23 -11.85 -1.42
C VAL A 76 1.04 -11.24 -2.01
N GLU A 77 1.40 -11.59 -3.26
CA GLU A 77 2.57 -11.04 -3.94
C GLU A 77 2.48 -9.51 -4.08
N LYS A 78 1.34 -8.96 -4.50
CA LYS A 78 1.16 -7.51 -4.58
C LYS A 78 1.29 -6.84 -3.22
N MET A 79 0.73 -7.45 -2.18
CA MET A 79 0.83 -6.91 -0.83
C MET A 79 2.28 -6.90 -0.34
N GLU A 80 3.04 -7.97 -0.55
CA GLU A 80 4.46 -8.00 -0.23
C GLU A 80 5.25 -6.91 -0.96
N ASN A 81 5.01 -6.74 -2.27
CA ASN A 81 5.64 -5.68 -3.06
C ASN A 81 5.29 -4.26 -2.54
N ILE A 82 4.06 -4.05 -2.08
CA ILE A 82 3.63 -2.80 -1.46
C ILE A 82 4.35 -2.59 -0.12
N GLU A 83 4.45 -3.63 0.72
CA GLU A 83 5.16 -3.55 2.00
C GLU A 83 6.65 -3.22 1.80
N ASP A 84 7.29 -3.82 0.80
CA ASP A 84 8.67 -3.53 0.42
C ASP A 84 8.85 -2.10 -0.09
N SER A 85 7.98 -1.66 -1.01
CA SER A 85 8.01 -0.30 -1.55
C SER A 85 7.77 0.75 -0.45
N PHE A 86 6.85 0.46 0.46
CA PHE A 86 6.55 1.32 1.60
C PHE A 86 7.75 1.41 2.56
N SER A 87 8.41 0.29 2.83
CA SER A 87 9.63 0.25 3.64
C SER A 87 10.76 1.06 3.01
N GLU A 88 10.96 0.93 1.69
CA GLU A 88 11.95 1.71 0.95
C GLU A 88 11.62 3.22 1.00
N PHE A 89 10.37 3.59 0.75
CA PHE A 89 9.90 4.96 0.88
C PHE A 89 10.19 5.53 2.28
N MET A 90 9.86 4.80 3.35
CA MET A 90 10.10 5.24 4.72
C MET A 90 11.59 5.40 5.01
N HIS A 91 12.44 4.52 4.48
CA HIS A 91 13.88 4.65 4.60
C HIS A 91 14.41 5.90 3.85
N ASN A 92 13.90 6.18 2.65
CA ASN A 92 14.23 7.38 1.88
C ASN A 92 13.78 8.66 2.61
N LEU A 93 12.55 8.67 3.11
CA LEU A 93 12.01 9.78 3.90
C LEU A 93 12.87 10.08 5.14
N LEU A 94 13.27 9.06 5.90
CA LEU A 94 14.15 9.23 7.05
C LEU A 94 15.52 9.77 6.66
N ARG A 95 16.08 9.31 5.54
CA ARG A 95 17.37 9.79 5.04
C ARG A 95 17.31 11.27 4.68
N VAL A 96 16.22 11.70 4.06
CA VAL A 96 16.02 13.08 3.59
C VAL A 96 15.68 14.02 4.76
N ALA A 97 14.91 13.57 5.75
CA ALA A 97 14.54 14.37 6.92
C ALA A 97 15.71 14.69 7.88
N VAL A 98 16.85 14.03 7.73
CA VAL A 98 18.06 14.25 8.56
C VAL A 98 19.06 15.23 7.90
N VAL A 99 18.77 15.71 6.70
CA VAL A 99 19.59 16.69 5.94
C VAL A 99 19.10 18.11 6.17
#